data_AF-A0AA95KI31-F1
#
_entry.id   AF-A0AA95KI31-F1
#
_cell.length_a   1.000
_cell.length_b   1.000
_cell.length_c   1.000
_cell.angle_alpha   90.00
_cell.angle_beta   90.00
_cell.angle_gamma   90.00
#
_symmetry.space_group_name_H-M   'P 1'
#
loop_
_entity.id
_entity.type
_entity.pdbx_description
1 polymer ?
#
loop_
_entity_poly.entity_id
_entity_poly.type
_entity_poly.pdbx_seq_one_letter_code
_entity_poly.pdbx_strand_id
1 'polypeptide(L)'
;MTQTLKNKIVVPTNGDEYNLTADLATAFLGANVVIPIASNAARTALQGLGVMVGQCIIRTDLPGQPIETWNGTKWLDYASGNIALGGLYQAFGAGYGTPGYEKLPTGRATLLGMVGTTGSTITMTANTAYLLGTIPSAIAPAADELYNPGTSSAMGNKCTLYVRSNGNIHFETATGFSSISQGAFFIGLGGINWRSKP
;
A
#
# COMPACT_ATOMS: atom_id res chain seq x y z
N MET A 1 1.03 35.81 -41.21
CA MET A 1 1.86 35.79 -39.98
C MET A 1 1.16 34.89 -38.96
N THR A 2 1.91 34.23 -38.09
CA THR A 2 1.38 33.38 -37.01
C THR A 2 1.75 33.95 -35.65
N GLN A 3 0.96 33.66 -34.63
CA GLN A 3 1.26 33.98 -33.23
C GLN A 3 1.28 32.70 -32.40
N THR A 4 2.13 32.68 -31.37
CA THR A 4 2.23 31.56 -30.42
C THR A 4 1.58 31.97 -29.11
N LEU A 5 0.54 31.23 -28.70
CA LEU A 5 -0.17 31.46 -27.45
C LEU A 5 0.66 30.95 -26.24
N LYS A 6 0.28 31.33 -25.01
CA LYS A 6 1.00 30.95 -23.79
C LYS A 6 1.11 29.42 -23.56
N ASN A 7 0.19 28.64 -24.13
CA ASN A 7 0.21 27.18 -24.14
C ASN A 7 0.99 26.58 -25.33
N LYS A 8 1.76 27.39 -26.06
CA LYS A 8 2.62 27.02 -27.19
C LYS A 8 1.90 26.56 -28.47
N ILE A 9 0.58 26.74 -28.55
CA ILE A 9 -0.18 26.51 -29.79
C ILE A 9 0.03 27.70 -30.75
N VAL A 10 0.22 27.40 -32.04
CA VAL A 10 0.44 28.39 -33.09
C VAL A 10 -0.87 28.62 -33.85
N VAL A 11 -1.33 29.88 -33.91
CA VAL A 11 -2.55 30.30 -34.60
C VAL A 11 -2.26 31.45 -35.59
N PRO A 12 -3.13 31.71 -36.60
CA PRO A 12 -2.97 32.87 -37.48
C PRO A 12 -3.02 34.19 -36.70
N THR A 13 -2.18 35.18 -37.03
CA THR A 13 -2.04 36.46 -36.30
C THR A 13 -3.34 37.31 -36.24
N ASN A 14 -4.37 36.97 -37.04
CA ASN A 14 -5.67 37.64 -37.05
C ASN A 14 -6.85 36.64 -36.96
N GLY A 15 -6.60 35.40 -36.53
CA GLY A 15 -7.69 34.45 -36.27
C GLY A 15 -8.47 34.85 -35.03
N ASP A 16 -9.77 34.53 -34.98
CA ASP A 16 -10.56 34.71 -33.76
C ASP A 16 -10.00 33.78 -32.67
N GLU A 17 -9.30 34.38 -31.71
CA GLU A 17 -8.71 33.68 -30.56
C GLU A 17 -9.78 33.03 -29.65
N TYR A 18 -11.07 33.27 -29.93
CA TYR A 18 -12.23 32.75 -29.21
C TYR A 18 -13.19 31.92 -30.08
N ASN A 19 -12.75 31.31 -31.20
CA ASN A 19 -13.54 30.24 -31.83
C ASN A 19 -13.45 28.93 -31.01
N LEU A 20 -13.94 29.06 -29.77
CA LEU A 20 -13.74 28.18 -28.64
C LEU A 20 -14.29 26.77 -28.91
N THR A 21 -15.24 26.55 -29.82
CA THR A 21 -15.81 25.20 -30.00
C THR A 21 -14.85 24.23 -30.68
N ALA A 22 -14.17 24.63 -31.76
CA ALA A 22 -13.19 23.78 -32.43
C ALA A 22 -11.84 23.77 -31.69
N ASP A 23 -11.43 24.90 -31.14
CA ASP A 23 -10.15 25.02 -30.43
C ASP A 23 -10.22 24.45 -29.01
N LEU A 24 -11.35 24.54 -28.30
CA LEU A 24 -11.53 23.79 -27.06
C LEU A 24 -11.67 22.30 -27.37
N ALA A 25 -12.39 21.88 -28.41
CA ALA A 25 -12.44 20.45 -28.77
C ALA A 25 -11.03 19.93 -29.09
N THR A 26 -10.24 20.67 -29.86
CA THR A 26 -8.85 20.30 -30.18
C THR A 26 -7.93 20.38 -28.95
N ALA A 27 -8.12 21.38 -28.08
CA ALA A 27 -7.37 21.51 -26.84
C ALA A 27 -7.76 20.44 -25.81
N PHE A 28 -9.01 20.00 -25.73
CA PHE A 28 -9.46 18.92 -24.86
C PHE A 28 -9.11 17.53 -25.43
N LEU A 29 -9.19 17.35 -26.76
CA LEU A 29 -8.74 16.13 -27.43
C LEU A 29 -7.21 16.00 -27.43
N GLY A 30 -6.49 17.12 -27.47
CA GLY A 30 -5.02 17.18 -27.38
C GLY A 30 -4.50 17.26 -25.94
N ALA A 31 -5.33 17.68 -24.98
CA ALA A 31 -5.03 17.62 -23.56
C ALA A 31 -5.21 16.18 -23.09
N ASN A 32 -4.13 15.42 -23.07
CA ASN A 32 -3.96 14.14 -22.35
C ASN A 32 -4.14 14.28 -20.82
N VAL A 33 -5.11 15.08 -20.35
CA VAL A 33 -5.16 15.53 -18.95
C VAL A 33 -6.22 14.77 -18.16
N VAL A 34 -7.30 14.29 -18.80
CA VAL A 34 -8.33 13.48 -18.11
C VAL A 34 -8.95 12.46 -19.08
N ILE A 35 -8.50 11.20 -19.03
CA ILE A 35 -9.21 10.08 -19.65
C ILE A 35 -10.17 9.50 -18.61
N PRO A 36 -11.50 9.71 -18.72
CA PRO A 36 -12.44 9.10 -17.78
C PRO A 36 -12.44 7.58 -17.95
N ILE A 37 -12.11 6.86 -16.87
CA ILE A 37 -12.11 5.38 -16.84
C ILE A 37 -13.32 4.93 -16.01
N ALA A 38 -14.45 4.71 -16.66
CA ALA A 38 -15.71 4.39 -15.97
C ALA A 38 -15.81 2.94 -15.42
N SER A 39 -14.85 2.06 -15.76
CA SER A 39 -14.87 0.66 -15.33
C SER A 39 -13.53 -0.06 -15.53
N ASN A 40 -13.35 -1.21 -14.88
CA ASN A 40 -12.20 -2.11 -15.11
C ASN A 40 -12.15 -2.64 -16.55
N ALA A 41 -13.28 -2.80 -17.24
CA ALA A 41 -13.31 -3.22 -18.63
C ALA A 41 -12.77 -2.13 -19.56
N ALA A 42 -13.19 -0.87 -19.36
CA ALA A 42 -12.67 0.28 -20.09
C ALA A 42 -11.16 0.44 -19.86
N ARG A 43 -10.70 0.22 -18.63
CA ARG A 43 -9.28 0.18 -18.26
C ARG A 43 -8.48 -0.84 -19.08
N THR A 44 -8.93 -2.09 -19.10
CA THR A 44 -8.28 -3.16 -19.86
C THR A 44 -8.28 -2.90 -21.37
N ALA A 45 -9.37 -2.32 -21.90
CA ALA A 45 -9.46 -1.94 -23.30
C ALA A 45 -8.42 -0.86 -23.68
N LEU A 46 -8.26 0.19 -22.85
CA LEU A 46 -7.26 1.24 -23.09
C LEU A 46 -5.82 0.70 -23.10
N GLN A 47 -5.53 -0.27 -22.23
CA GLN A 47 -4.24 -0.98 -22.24
C GLN A 47 -4.05 -1.77 -23.54
N GLY A 48 -5.07 -2.54 -23.96
CA GLY A 48 -5.01 -3.33 -25.19
C GLY A 48 -4.88 -2.50 -26.47
N LEU A 49 -5.36 -1.26 -26.45
CA LEU A 49 -5.25 -0.31 -27.56
C LEU A 49 -3.92 0.47 -27.59
N GLY A 50 -3.03 0.27 -26.62
CA GLY A 50 -1.73 0.96 -26.56
C GLY A 50 -1.80 2.46 -26.24
N VAL A 51 -2.99 2.99 -25.96
CA VAL A 51 -3.24 4.42 -25.67
C VAL A 51 -2.47 4.90 -24.43
N MET A 52 -2.23 3.97 -23.51
CA MET A 52 -1.60 4.25 -22.21
C MET A 52 -0.06 4.18 -22.23
N VAL A 53 0.56 3.73 -23.32
CA VAL A 53 2.00 3.51 -23.38
C VAL A 53 2.74 4.84 -23.27
N GLY A 54 3.67 4.94 -22.31
CA GLY A 54 4.43 6.18 -22.06
C GLY A 54 3.64 7.29 -21.35
N GLN A 55 2.38 7.05 -20.98
CA GLN A 55 1.55 7.99 -20.21
C GLN A 55 1.57 7.65 -18.71
N CYS A 56 1.39 8.65 -17.85
CA CYS A 56 1.06 8.45 -16.44
C CYS A 56 -0.43 8.75 -16.26
N ILE A 57 -1.22 7.78 -15.80
CA ILE A 57 -2.69 7.91 -15.68
C ILE A 57 -3.10 7.67 -14.23
N ILE A 58 -3.95 8.54 -13.69
CA ILE A 58 -4.43 8.51 -12.30
C ILE A 58 -5.96 8.41 -12.35
N ARG A 59 -6.56 7.37 -11.73
CA ARG A 59 -8.02 7.17 -11.71
C ARG A 59 -8.70 7.93 -10.58
N THR A 60 -9.22 9.10 -10.89
CA THR A 60 -9.93 9.95 -9.93
C THR A 60 -11.41 9.57 -9.74
N ASP A 61 -11.91 8.58 -10.49
CA ASP A 61 -13.31 8.13 -10.47
C ASP A 61 -13.64 7.18 -9.30
N LEU A 62 -12.62 6.60 -8.66
CA LEU A 62 -12.80 5.70 -7.53
C LEU A 62 -12.89 6.49 -6.23
N PRO A 63 -13.87 6.18 -5.34
CA PRO A 63 -13.97 6.87 -4.05
C PRO A 63 -12.83 6.44 -3.12
N GLY A 64 -12.17 7.43 -2.50
CA GLY A 64 -11.14 7.23 -1.49
C GLY A 64 -9.71 7.18 -2.03
N GLN A 65 -8.75 7.25 -1.10
CA GLN A 65 -7.36 6.93 -1.38
C GLN A 65 -7.11 5.44 -1.08
N PRO A 66 -6.24 4.78 -1.84
CA PRO A 66 -5.39 5.37 -2.86
C PRO A 66 -5.93 5.23 -4.28
N ILE A 67 -5.48 6.18 -5.09
CA ILE A 67 -5.83 6.30 -6.50
C ILE A 67 -5.06 5.25 -7.33
N GLU A 68 -5.76 4.39 -8.07
CA GLU A 68 -5.14 3.51 -9.07
C GLU A 68 -4.32 4.36 -10.06
N THR A 69 -3.04 4.05 -10.19
CA THR A 69 -2.10 4.81 -11.01
C THR A 69 -1.44 3.91 -12.04
N TRP A 70 -1.39 4.30 -13.30
CA TRP A 70 -0.60 3.67 -14.36
C TRP A 70 0.71 4.43 -14.52
N ASN A 71 1.84 3.72 -14.53
CA ASN A 71 3.17 4.32 -14.59
C ASN A 71 3.80 4.39 -15.99
N GLY A 72 3.03 4.09 -17.04
CA GLY A 72 3.50 4.00 -18.43
C GLY A 72 3.71 2.57 -18.93
N THR A 73 3.78 1.59 -18.03
CA THR A 73 3.96 0.16 -18.39
C THR A 73 3.02 -0.80 -17.65
N LYS A 74 2.61 -0.47 -16.42
CA LYS A 74 1.63 -1.25 -15.66
C LYS A 74 0.79 -0.38 -14.72
N TRP A 75 -0.35 -0.91 -14.30
CA TRP A 75 -1.08 -0.39 -13.16
C TRP A 75 -0.27 -0.69 -11.89
N LEU A 76 -0.16 0.31 -11.03
CA LEU A 76 0.48 0.19 -9.74
C LEU A 76 -0.51 -0.45 -8.78
N ASP A 77 -0.12 -1.59 -8.21
CA ASP A 77 -0.99 -2.39 -7.35
C ASP A 77 -1.14 -1.71 -5.98
N TYR A 78 -2.35 -1.24 -5.68
CA TYR A 78 -2.77 -1.03 -4.30
C TYR A 78 -3.31 -2.33 -3.71
N ALA A 79 -2.97 -2.61 -2.46
CA ALA A 79 -3.63 -3.66 -1.71
C ALA A 79 -3.66 -3.32 -0.22
N SER A 80 -4.80 -3.53 0.41
CA SER A 80 -4.93 -3.49 1.86
C SER A 80 -5.75 -4.65 2.37
N GLY A 81 -5.59 -4.98 3.64
CA GLY A 81 -6.31 -6.08 4.26
C GLY A 81 -5.85 -6.36 5.68
N ASN A 82 -6.55 -7.28 6.33
CA ASN A 82 -6.18 -7.74 7.67
C ASN A 82 -5.08 -8.81 7.58
N ILE A 83 -4.18 -8.82 8.56
CA ILE A 83 -3.26 -9.94 8.75
C ILE A 83 -4.09 -11.15 9.20
N ALA A 84 -3.90 -12.29 8.56
CA ALA A 84 -4.49 -13.54 9.03
C ALA A 84 -3.67 -14.03 10.23
N LEU A 85 -4.08 -13.66 11.44
CA LEU A 85 -3.39 -13.98 12.67
C LEU A 85 -3.47 -15.48 12.99
N GLY A 86 -2.40 -16.02 13.57
CA GLY A 86 -2.41 -17.37 14.16
C GLY A 86 -3.32 -17.44 15.38
N GLY A 87 -3.83 -18.63 15.72
CA GLY A 87 -4.89 -18.80 16.73
C GLY A 87 -4.55 -18.34 18.17
N LEU A 88 -3.27 -18.10 18.48
CA LEU A 88 -2.82 -17.54 19.76
C LEU A 88 -2.92 -16.01 19.85
N TYR A 89 -3.25 -15.36 18.73
CA TYR A 89 -3.11 -13.92 18.55
C TYR A 89 -4.44 -13.28 18.11
N GLN A 90 -4.62 -12.02 18.50
CA GLN A 90 -5.77 -11.19 18.15
C GLN A 90 -5.38 -9.71 18.08
N ALA A 91 -6.32 -8.84 17.72
CA ALA A 91 -6.11 -7.39 17.85
C ALA A 91 -5.95 -6.99 19.32
N PHE A 92 -5.01 -6.09 19.62
CA PHE A 92 -4.79 -5.60 20.98
C PHE A 92 -5.66 -4.39 21.28
N GLY A 93 -6.57 -4.53 22.25
CA GLY A 93 -7.32 -3.43 22.85
C GLY A 93 -8.21 -2.63 21.90
N ALA A 94 -8.96 -1.68 22.45
CA ALA A 94 -9.69 -0.69 21.66
C ALA A 94 -8.77 0.49 21.31
N GLY A 95 -8.90 1.04 20.10
CA GLY A 95 -8.22 2.28 19.70
C GLY A 95 -6.88 2.14 18.96
N TYR A 96 -6.28 0.94 18.93
CA TYR A 96 -5.00 0.72 18.24
C TYR A 96 -5.13 0.25 16.78
N GLY A 97 -6.37 -0.01 16.32
CA GLY A 97 -6.65 -0.53 14.98
C GLY A 97 -6.45 -2.04 14.87
N THR A 98 -7.07 -2.64 13.85
CA THR A 98 -6.93 -4.07 13.56
C THR A 98 -5.59 -4.36 12.90
N PRO A 99 -4.84 -5.41 13.30
CA PRO A 99 -3.63 -5.82 12.62
C PRO A 99 -3.84 -6.02 11.12
N GLY A 100 -3.15 -5.23 10.32
CA GLY A 100 -3.38 -5.13 8.90
C GLY A 100 -2.13 -4.81 8.11
N TYR A 101 -2.27 -4.81 6.80
CA TYR A 101 -1.26 -4.38 5.86
C TYR A 101 -1.84 -3.39 4.87
N GLU A 102 -0.96 -2.54 4.33
CA GLU A 102 -1.25 -1.66 3.22
C GLU A 102 -0.04 -1.60 2.29
N LYS A 103 -0.24 -1.84 1.00
CA LYS A 103 0.73 -1.63 -0.08
C LYS A 103 0.28 -0.44 -0.90
N LEU A 104 1.10 0.60 -0.88
CA LEU A 104 0.91 1.77 -1.73
C LEU A 104 1.30 1.46 -3.18
N PRO A 105 0.74 2.19 -4.15
CA PRO A 105 1.14 2.12 -5.56
C PRO A 105 2.65 2.23 -5.80
N THR A 106 3.38 2.93 -4.93
CA THR A 106 4.85 3.05 -4.99
C THR A 106 5.61 1.74 -4.73
N GLY A 107 4.90 0.66 -4.39
CA GLY A 107 5.46 -0.61 -3.96
C GLY A 107 5.91 -0.59 -2.50
N ARG A 108 5.66 0.49 -1.76
CA ARG A 108 5.92 0.53 -0.32
C ARG A 108 4.77 -0.18 0.41
N ALA A 109 5.08 -1.22 1.15
CA ALA A 109 4.14 -1.89 2.03
C ALA A 109 4.42 -1.50 3.48
N THR A 110 3.37 -1.44 4.29
CA THR A 110 3.42 -1.15 5.73
C THR A 110 2.52 -2.13 6.48
N LEU A 111 2.90 -2.46 7.71
CA LEU A 111 1.97 -3.06 8.67
C LEU A 111 1.29 -1.97 9.48
N LEU A 112 0.11 -2.32 10.01
CA LEU A 112 -0.77 -1.45 10.78
C LEU A 112 -1.27 -2.20 12.02
N GLY A 113 -1.65 -1.45 13.05
CA GLY A 113 -2.29 -1.99 14.24
C GLY A 113 -1.36 -2.56 15.29
N MET A 114 -1.95 -3.24 16.27
CA MET A 114 -1.25 -3.90 17.36
C MET A 114 -1.79 -5.31 17.58
N VAL A 115 -0.88 -6.27 17.74
CA VAL A 115 -1.20 -7.67 18.01
C VAL A 115 -1.16 -7.93 19.51
N GLY A 116 -2.19 -8.55 20.05
CA GLY A 116 -2.27 -9.09 21.40
C GLY A 116 -2.43 -10.60 21.40
N THR A 117 -2.72 -11.19 22.56
CA THR A 117 -2.95 -12.63 22.70
C THR A 117 -4.41 -12.96 23.00
N THR A 118 -4.88 -14.09 22.49
CA THR A 118 -6.25 -14.62 22.75
C THR A 118 -6.36 -15.21 24.15
N GLY A 119 -5.28 -15.77 24.69
CA GLY A 119 -5.24 -16.34 26.04
C GLY A 119 -5.29 -15.28 27.13
N SER A 120 -5.69 -15.68 28.34
CA SER A 120 -5.55 -14.84 29.54
C SER A 120 -4.08 -14.60 29.88
N THR A 121 -3.21 -15.55 29.51
CA THR A 121 -1.76 -15.44 29.56
C THR A 121 -1.10 -16.04 28.33
N ILE A 122 0.17 -15.68 28.10
CA ILE A 122 1.02 -16.25 27.05
C ILE A 122 2.43 -16.53 27.58
N THR A 123 3.01 -17.62 27.07
CA THR A 123 4.36 -18.10 27.39
C THR A 123 5.12 -18.24 26.08
N MET A 124 6.35 -17.74 26.04
CA MET A 124 7.23 -17.86 24.88
C MET A 124 8.63 -18.26 25.34
N THR A 125 9.22 -19.20 24.61
CA THR A 125 10.59 -19.67 24.82
C THR A 125 11.56 -18.71 24.15
N ALA A 126 12.70 -18.45 24.79
CA ALA A 126 13.78 -17.65 24.23
C ALA A 126 14.22 -18.17 22.85
N ASN A 127 14.52 -17.26 21.93
CA ASN A 127 15.07 -17.53 20.60
C ASN A 127 14.26 -18.55 19.77
N THR A 128 12.94 -18.60 20.01
CA THR A 128 12.01 -19.43 19.24
C THR A 128 11.14 -18.51 18.41
N ALA A 129 11.08 -18.75 17.09
CA ALA A 129 10.23 -18.00 16.19
C ALA A 129 8.80 -18.55 16.20
N TYR A 130 7.83 -17.68 16.46
CA TYR A 130 6.41 -18.00 16.49
C TYR A 130 5.68 -17.30 15.34
N LEU A 131 4.81 -18.01 14.64
CA LEU A 131 4.02 -17.44 13.54
C LEU A 131 2.93 -16.53 14.11
N LEU A 132 3.09 -15.22 13.97
CA LEU A 132 2.06 -14.24 14.34
C LEU A 132 0.87 -14.29 13.38
N GLY A 133 1.16 -14.43 12.08
CA GLY A 133 0.16 -14.45 11.04
C GLY A 133 0.76 -14.38 9.64
N THR A 134 -0.09 -14.21 8.65
CA THR A 134 0.32 -14.18 7.24
C THR A 134 -0.30 -13.00 6.49
N ILE A 135 0.46 -12.48 5.53
CA ILE A 135 0.02 -11.54 4.50
C ILE A 135 0.13 -12.20 3.12
N PRO A 136 -0.57 -11.71 2.08
CA PRO A 136 -0.42 -12.25 0.74
C PRO A 136 1.02 -12.13 0.25
N SER A 137 1.52 -13.17 -0.44
CA SER A 137 2.90 -13.23 -0.93
C SER A 137 3.25 -12.12 -1.92
N ALA A 138 2.27 -11.56 -2.61
CA ALA A 138 2.42 -10.40 -3.51
C ALA A 138 2.73 -9.08 -2.77
N ILE A 139 2.47 -9.04 -1.45
CA ILE A 139 2.72 -7.89 -0.59
C ILE A 139 4.03 -8.06 0.21
N ALA A 140 4.48 -9.30 0.39
CA ALA A 140 5.71 -9.64 1.08
C ALA A 140 6.95 -8.95 0.49
N PRO A 141 8.02 -8.75 1.28
CA PRO A 141 9.29 -8.24 0.80
C PRO A 141 9.97 -9.23 -0.16
N ALA A 142 10.89 -8.73 -0.98
CA ALA A 142 11.65 -9.57 -1.92
C ALA A 142 12.59 -10.56 -1.21
N ALA A 143 13.12 -10.17 -0.05
CA ALA A 143 13.90 -11.00 0.86
C ALA A 143 13.32 -10.89 2.27
N ASP A 144 13.70 -11.78 3.17
CA ASP A 144 13.27 -11.69 4.56
C ASP A 144 13.78 -10.40 5.21
N GLU A 145 12.90 -9.65 5.85
CA GLU A 145 13.25 -8.41 6.57
C GLU A 145 13.05 -8.56 8.07
N LEU A 146 13.92 -7.91 8.85
CA LEU A 146 13.93 -7.96 10.31
C LEU A 146 13.65 -6.57 10.88
N TYR A 147 12.83 -6.53 11.92
CA TYR A 147 12.46 -5.30 12.62
C TYR A 147 12.43 -5.48 14.13
N ASN A 148 12.51 -4.37 14.84
CA ASN A 148 12.33 -4.32 16.29
C ASN A 148 10.99 -3.63 16.60
N PRO A 149 9.91 -4.41 16.78
CA PRO A 149 8.60 -3.82 17.08
C PRO A 149 8.57 -3.23 18.49
N GLY A 150 7.70 -2.24 18.71
CA GLY A 150 7.35 -1.81 20.05
C GLY A 150 6.65 -2.95 20.80
N THR A 151 7.15 -3.30 21.98
CA THR A 151 6.57 -4.36 22.82
C THR A 151 6.42 -3.87 24.25
N SER A 152 5.67 -4.60 25.08
CA SER A 152 5.54 -4.23 26.48
C SER A 152 6.84 -4.42 27.24
N SER A 153 7.00 -3.68 28.35
CA SER A 153 8.13 -3.88 29.27
C SER A 153 8.15 -5.29 29.88
N ALA A 154 6.99 -5.92 30.05
CA ALA A 154 6.87 -7.29 30.54
C ALA A 154 7.50 -8.32 29.59
N MET A 155 7.61 -8.00 28.29
CA MET A 155 8.23 -8.85 27.26
C MET A 155 9.76 -8.61 27.14
N GLY A 156 10.35 -7.75 27.99
CA GLY A 156 11.79 -7.55 28.05
C GLY A 156 12.38 -6.62 26.96
N ASN A 157 11.54 -5.90 26.21
CA ASN A 157 11.89 -4.85 25.23
C ASN A 157 12.87 -5.23 24.09
N LYS A 158 13.36 -6.47 24.02
CA LYS A 158 14.25 -6.98 22.96
C LYS A 158 13.58 -8.10 22.20
N CYS A 159 12.82 -7.71 21.19
CA CYS A 159 12.10 -8.63 20.32
C CYS A 159 12.47 -8.39 18.85
N THR A 160 12.33 -9.44 18.06
CA THR A 160 12.58 -9.44 16.62
C THR A 160 11.32 -9.86 15.89
N LEU A 161 10.88 -9.04 14.95
CA LEU A 161 9.83 -9.37 14.00
C LEU A 161 10.46 -9.68 12.65
N TYR A 162 10.08 -10.79 12.04
CA TYR A 162 10.47 -11.17 10.69
C TYR A 162 9.26 -11.00 9.78
N VAL A 163 9.39 -10.18 8.75
CA VAL A 163 8.47 -10.21 7.61
C VAL A 163 9.15 -11.05 6.54
N ARG A 164 8.69 -12.29 6.39
CA ARG A 164 9.32 -13.26 5.50
C ARG A 164 8.88 -13.00 4.06
N SER A 165 9.78 -13.27 3.14
CA SER A 165 9.54 -13.17 1.70
C SER A 165 8.39 -14.06 1.23
N ASN A 166 8.03 -15.12 1.96
CA ASN A 166 6.86 -15.95 1.64
C ASN A 166 5.51 -15.38 2.14
N GLY A 167 5.52 -14.27 2.90
CA GLY A 167 4.33 -13.66 3.48
C GLY A 167 4.06 -14.04 4.94
N ASN A 168 4.86 -14.91 5.55
CA ASN A 168 4.74 -15.21 6.97
C ASN A 168 5.33 -14.07 7.81
N ILE A 169 4.65 -13.76 8.91
CA ILE A 169 5.14 -12.84 9.93
C ILE A 169 5.50 -13.67 11.16
N HIS A 170 6.79 -13.73 11.48
CA HIS A 170 7.27 -14.40 12.69
C HIS A 170 7.71 -13.40 13.74
N PHE A 171 7.60 -13.81 14.99
CA PHE A 171 8.05 -13.03 16.13
C PHE A 171 8.86 -13.89 17.08
N GLU A 172 9.91 -13.31 17.62
CA GLU A 172 10.85 -13.96 18.52
C GLU A 172 11.23 -13.00 19.64
N THR A 173 11.46 -13.54 20.83
CA THR A 173 12.03 -12.80 21.96
C THR A 173 13.38 -13.38 22.34
N ALA A 174 14.35 -12.51 22.64
CA ALA A 174 15.68 -12.96 23.07
C ALA A 174 15.65 -13.63 24.46
N THR A 175 14.71 -13.20 25.31
CA THR A 175 14.46 -13.76 26.64
C THR A 175 13.08 -14.41 26.64
N GLY A 176 13.01 -15.64 27.17
CA GLY A 176 11.74 -16.33 27.36
C GLY A 176 10.97 -15.74 28.54
N PHE A 177 9.66 -15.89 28.52
CA PHE A 177 8.79 -15.48 29.62
C PHE A 177 7.67 -16.50 29.81
N SER A 178 7.16 -16.56 31.03
CA SER A 178 6.03 -17.40 31.38
C SER A 178 4.89 -16.53 31.91
N SER A 179 3.67 -16.86 31.48
CA SER A 179 2.45 -16.30 32.04
C SER A 179 2.31 -14.77 31.98
N ILE A 180 2.79 -14.12 30.91
CA ILE A 180 2.49 -12.69 30.69
C ILE A 180 0.99 -12.55 30.49
N SER A 181 0.35 -11.66 31.25
CA SER A 181 -1.09 -11.42 31.14
C SER A 181 -1.47 -10.79 29.80
N GLN A 182 -2.71 -11.02 29.37
CA GLN A 182 -3.25 -10.49 28.12
C GLN A 182 -3.05 -8.97 27.96
N GLY A 183 -3.32 -8.20 29.01
CA GLY A 183 -3.15 -6.74 29.00
C GLY A 183 -1.69 -6.27 28.94
N ALA A 184 -0.74 -7.16 29.24
CA ALA A 184 0.69 -6.89 29.21
C ALA A 184 1.39 -7.54 28.00
N PHE A 185 0.68 -8.18 27.08
CA PHE A 185 1.25 -8.71 25.85
C PHE A 185 0.77 -7.90 24.65
N PHE A 186 1.69 -7.16 24.02
CA PHE A 186 1.42 -6.48 22.77
C PHE A 186 2.64 -6.42 21.86
N ILE A 187 2.40 -6.43 20.56
CA ILE A 187 3.40 -6.25 19.50
C ILE A 187 2.88 -5.14 18.57
N GLY A 188 3.54 -4.00 18.60
CA GLY A 188 3.25 -2.86 17.75
C GLY A 188 3.77 -3.07 16.34
N LEU A 189 2.86 -2.96 15.36
CA LEU A 189 3.21 -3.11 13.94
C LEU A 189 3.37 -1.76 13.21
N GLY A 190 2.95 -0.67 13.84
CA GLY A 190 3.04 0.67 13.29
C GLY A 190 4.49 1.07 12.97
N GLY A 191 4.71 1.63 11.78
CA GLY A 191 6.02 2.10 11.32
C GLY A 191 6.87 1.03 10.64
N ILE A 192 6.46 -0.23 10.65
CA ILE A 192 7.15 -1.32 9.94
C ILE A 192 6.78 -1.26 8.47
N ASN A 193 7.78 -1.03 7.61
CA ASN A 193 7.55 -0.86 6.19
C ASN A 193 8.72 -1.39 5.35
N TRP A 194 8.41 -1.90 4.16
CA TRP A 194 9.36 -2.47 3.21
C TRP A 194 8.98 -2.11 1.77
N ARG A 195 9.86 -2.48 0.84
CA ARG A 195 9.53 -2.55 -0.58
C ARG A 195 8.97 -3.94 -0.91
N SER A 196 7.71 -4.00 -1.30
CA SER A 196 7.08 -5.24 -1.72
C SER A 196 7.75 -5.81 -2.97
N LYS A 197 7.55 -7.10 -3.22
CA LYS A 197 7.91 -7.71 -4.49
C LYS A 197 7.33 -6.94 -5.69
N PRO A 198 8.08 -6.86 -6.81
CA PRO A 198 7.65 -6.19 -8.03
C PRO A 198 6.47 -6.89 -8.71
#